data_AF-A0A8E1W7Z4-F1
#
_entry.id   AF-A0A8E1W7Z4-F1
#
_cell.length_a   1.000
_cell.length_b   1.000
_cell.length_c   1.000
_cell.angle_alpha   90.00
_cell.angle_beta   90.00
_cell.angle_gamma   90.00
#
_symmetry.space_group_name_H-M   'P 1'
#
loop_
_entity.id
_entity.type
_entity.pdbx_description
1 polymer ?
#
loop_
_entity_poly.entity_id
_entity_poly.type
_entity_poly.pdbx_seq_one_letter_code
_entity_poly.pdbx_strand_id
1 'polypeptide(L)'
;MLGKINRVVAGGSRHTVGHASYSISTSLSVTPSLTHSTQTSIARCQQSPLSRDEAASSGRRIVDTWLPIHDWTEDQVWQRIHQSGVPYHPAYDQGMTRLSCSLCVLASRADLIRAAQLRPDLAAEYATVEADIGHRFRNDMPMSDIITAAAASSTVSTEGAEHAATVELGQGQLWWPRFERQTDRYGTIFLCTGPDGADYVTFESAPVGSHGWLVAVVLETRPSVHCGDLARGLAPTVPAVGEEITLGSGTVFTEPDPDTGLLTAVGLIPDDGRDEDWLDPRALYRCHNQTVRLELRAAGHTDFRRSKDVPRAA
;
A
#
# COMPACT_ATOMS: atom_id res chain seq x y z
N MET A 1 11.18 14.20 -10.25
CA MET A 1 11.21 15.51 -10.91
C MET A 1 10.35 15.45 -12.17
N LEU A 2 9.03 15.61 -12.04
CA LEU A 2 8.19 15.82 -13.21
C LEU A 2 8.42 17.27 -13.65
N GLY A 3 9.17 17.44 -14.73
CA GLY A 3 9.32 18.72 -15.40
C GLY A 3 7.93 19.28 -15.72
N LYS A 4 7.75 20.57 -15.51
CA LYS A 4 6.53 21.31 -15.87
C LYS A 4 6.20 21.03 -17.33
N ILE A 5 5.23 20.16 -17.59
CA ILE A 5 4.62 20.07 -18.92
C ILE A 5 3.63 21.22 -19.00
N ASN A 6 4.13 22.41 -19.36
CA ASN A 6 3.28 23.54 -19.72
C ASN A 6 2.68 23.25 -21.10
N ARG A 7 1.54 22.57 -21.15
CA ARG A 7 0.74 22.53 -22.37
C ARG A 7 -0.18 23.75 -22.38
N VAL A 8 0.24 24.80 -23.08
CA VAL A 8 -0.61 25.94 -23.39
C VAL A 8 -1.61 25.48 -24.46
N VAL A 9 -2.86 25.22 -24.07
CA VAL A 9 -3.96 25.03 -25.03
C VAL A 9 -4.48 26.40 -25.40
N ALA A 10 -3.98 26.96 -26.51
CA ALA A 10 -4.49 28.20 -27.08
C ALA A 10 -5.78 27.92 -27.87
N GLY A 11 -6.94 27.99 -27.22
CA GLY A 11 -8.24 27.99 -27.87
C GLY A 11 -8.65 29.43 -28.22
N GLY A 12 -8.29 29.92 -29.41
CA GLY A 12 -8.68 31.25 -29.87
C GLY A 12 -9.95 31.22 -30.72
N SER A 13 -11.07 31.71 -30.18
CA SER A 13 -12.21 32.16 -31.00
C SER A 13 -12.09 33.66 -31.24
N ARG A 14 -11.95 34.07 -32.51
CA ARG A 14 -11.92 35.49 -32.91
C ARG A 14 -13.34 35.95 -33.23
N HIS A 15 -13.90 36.79 -32.37
CA HIS A 15 -14.94 37.74 -32.79
C HIS A 15 -14.35 39.15 -32.75
N THR A 16 -14.50 39.89 -33.85
CA THR A 16 -14.00 41.26 -34.01
C THR A 16 -15.19 42.20 -34.19
N VAL A 17 -15.35 43.17 -33.27
CA VAL A 17 -15.82 44.54 -33.58
C VAL A 17 -15.28 45.48 -32.48
N GLY A 18 -14.57 46.55 -32.87
CA GLY A 18 -14.40 47.77 -32.06
C GLY A 18 -13.16 47.84 -31.14
N HIS A 19 -12.17 48.63 -31.58
CA HIS A 19 -10.98 49.14 -30.88
C HIS A 19 -10.90 49.02 -29.35
N ALA A 20 -10.36 47.88 -28.88
CA ALA A 20 -9.33 47.78 -27.85
C ALA A 20 -8.81 46.33 -27.86
N SER A 21 -7.59 46.10 -28.36
CA SER A 21 -7.01 44.76 -28.33
C SER A 21 -6.53 44.45 -26.91
N TYR A 22 -7.45 44.04 -26.04
CA TYR A 22 -7.09 43.35 -24.79
C TYR A 22 -6.94 41.87 -25.11
N SER A 23 -5.70 41.37 -25.16
CA SER A 23 -5.47 39.94 -25.06
C SER A 23 -5.71 39.53 -23.61
N ILE A 24 -6.90 39.03 -23.30
CA ILE A 24 -7.11 38.28 -22.06
C ILE A 24 -6.34 36.97 -22.23
N SER A 25 -5.13 36.94 -21.71
CA SER A 25 -4.35 35.71 -21.64
C SER A 25 -4.88 34.91 -20.45
N THR A 26 -5.87 34.05 -20.67
CA THR A 26 -6.31 33.08 -19.67
C THR A 26 -5.21 32.04 -19.53
N SER A 27 -4.48 32.09 -18.41
CA SER A 27 -3.51 31.05 -18.07
C SER A 27 -4.13 30.14 -17.02
N LEU A 28 -4.58 28.95 -17.42
CA LEU A 28 -4.94 27.89 -16.49
C LEU A 28 -3.66 27.23 -15.99
N SER A 29 -3.35 27.41 -14.71
CA SER A 29 -2.32 26.61 -14.03
C SER A 29 -2.95 25.30 -13.58
N VAL A 30 -2.62 24.22 -14.28
CA VAL A 30 -2.91 22.87 -13.80
C VAL A 30 -1.77 22.47 -12.87
N THR A 31 -2.04 22.50 -11.57
CA THR A 31 -1.11 21.97 -10.56
C THR A 31 -1.57 20.56 -10.17
N PRO A 32 -0.88 19.50 -10.63
CA PRO A 32 -1.03 18.20 -10.00
C PRO A 32 -0.42 18.30 -8.61
N SER A 33 -1.25 18.58 -7.61
CA SER A 33 -0.87 18.53 -6.21
C SER A 33 -0.70 17.06 -5.81
N LEU A 34 0.42 16.45 -6.18
CA LEU A 34 0.86 15.14 -5.69
C LEU A 34 2.00 15.34 -4.69
N THR A 35 1.67 15.99 -3.58
CA THR A 35 2.48 15.91 -2.37
C THR A 35 1.55 15.52 -1.23
N HIS A 36 1.41 14.20 -1.07
CA HIS A 36 0.67 13.52 -0.02
C HIS A 36 -0.84 13.65 -0.11
N SER A 37 -1.49 12.50 0.10
CA SER A 37 -2.83 12.35 0.62
C SER A 37 -3.32 13.61 1.33
N THR A 38 -4.54 14.00 1.01
CA THR A 38 -5.32 15.02 1.71
C THR A 38 -5.24 14.90 3.24
N GLN A 39 -4.82 13.77 3.81
CA GLN A 39 -4.66 13.58 5.27
C GLN A 39 -3.66 14.48 6.02
N THR A 40 -2.70 15.14 5.39
CA THR A 40 -1.62 15.80 6.19
C THR A 40 -1.83 17.28 6.53
N SER A 41 -2.83 17.97 5.98
CA SER A 41 -3.25 19.26 6.53
C SER A 41 -4.71 19.58 6.23
N ILE A 42 -5.48 19.92 7.27
CA ILE A 42 -6.90 20.32 7.18
C ILE A 42 -7.09 21.43 6.13
N ALA A 43 -6.14 22.36 6.04
CA ALA A 43 -6.14 23.45 5.08
C ALA A 43 -6.11 22.99 3.61
N ARG A 44 -5.47 21.86 3.29
CA ARG A 44 -5.44 21.30 1.91
C ARG A 44 -6.70 20.52 1.59
N CYS A 45 -7.30 19.80 2.55
CA CYS A 45 -8.59 19.13 2.33
C CYS A 45 -9.70 20.12 2.00
N GLN A 46 -9.66 21.31 2.60
CA GLN A 46 -10.70 22.32 2.47
C GLN A 46 -10.57 23.20 1.22
N GLN A 47 -9.55 22.99 0.38
CA GLN A 47 -9.41 23.75 -0.86
C GLN A 47 -10.52 23.40 -1.84
N SER A 48 -11.08 24.42 -2.49
CA SER A 48 -12.03 24.21 -3.58
C SER A 48 -11.30 23.65 -4.82
N PRO A 49 -11.86 22.65 -5.51
CA PRO A 49 -11.25 22.07 -6.71
C PRO A 49 -10.95 23.07 -7.81
N LEU A 50 -11.70 24.17 -7.87
CA LEU A 50 -11.43 25.32 -8.73
C LEU A 50 -11.54 26.59 -7.88
N SER A 51 -10.49 27.40 -7.86
CA SER A 51 -10.50 28.70 -7.19
C SER A 51 -9.70 29.73 -7.97
N ARG A 52 -10.10 31.00 -7.88
CA ARG A 52 -9.32 32.11 -8.44
C ARG A 52 -8.15 32.41 -7.50
N ASP A 53 -6.96 32.48 -8.06
CA ASP A 53 -5.78 32.96 -7.34
C ASP A 53 -5.73 34.48 -7.44
N GLU A 54 -6.30 35.16 -6.44
CA GLU A 54 -6.34 36.63 -6.38
C GLU A 54 -4.94 37.24 -6.29
N ALA A 55 -3.98 36.56 -5.65
CA ALA A 55 -2.61 37.05 -5.51
C ALA A 55 -1.83 36.97 -6.82
N ALA A 56 -2.08 35.94 -7.62
CA ALA A 56 -1.46 35.78 -8.95
C ALA A 56 -2.23 36.51 -10.07
N SER A 57 -3.46 36.95 -9.81
CA SER A 57 -4.31 37.68 -10.75
C SER A 57 -4.01 39.18 -10.74
N SER A 58 -4.29 39.84 -11.87
CA SER A 58 -4.15 41.28 -12.06
C SER A 58 -5.16 41.79 -13.09
N GLY A 59 -5.28 43.11 -13.26
CA GLY A 59 -6.20 43.70 -14.25
C GLY A 59 -5.95 43.28 -15.71
N ARG A 60 -4.83 42.59 -16.01
CA ARG A 60 -4.49 42.09 -17.36
C ARG A 60 -4.38 40.57 -17.43
N ARG A 61 -4.45 39.86 -16.30
CA ARG A 61 -4.23 38.41 -16.22
C ARG A 61 -5.16 37.81 -15.16
N ILE A 62 -5.93 36.83 -15.56
CA ILE A 62 -6.73 36.02 -14.63
C ILE A 62 -5.99 34.69 -14.46
N VAL A 63 -5.78 34.31 -13.20
CA VAL A 63 -5.16 33.05 -12.83
C VAL A 63 -6.14 32.26 -11.99
N ASP A 64 -6.52 31.09 -12.50
CA ASP A 64 -7.33 30.14 -11.78
C ASP A 64 -6.48 28.91 -11.44
N THR A 65 -6.64 28.42 -10.21
CA THR A 65 -6.06 27.17 -9.73
C THR A 65 -7.09 26.08 -9.85
N TRP A 66 -6.77 25.04 -10.62
CA TRP A 66 -7.60 23.85 -10.78
C TRP A 66 -6.87 22.62 -10.24
N LEU A 67 -7.55 21.88 -9.35
CA LEU A 67 -7.08 20.67 -8.68
C LEU A 67 -7.91 19.47 -9.16
N PRO A 68 -7.62 18.91 -10.35
CA PRO A 68 -8.48 17.95 -11.03
C PRO A 68 -8.56 16.56 -10.39
N ILE A 69 -7.68 16.26 -9.44
CA ILE A 69 -7.57 14.98 -8.74
C ILE A 69 -7.58 15.18 -7.22
N HIS A 70 -8.18 16.28 -6.75
CA HIS A 70 -8.18 16.67 -5.33
C HIS A 70 -8.91 15.66 -4.44
N ASP A 71 -9.94 15.04 -4.98
CA ASP A 71 -10.77 14.01 -4.36
C ASP A 71 -10.24 12.59 -4.57
N TRP A 72 -9.13 12.44 -5.30
CA TRP A 72 -8.57 11.11 -5.58
C TRP A 72 -7.79 10.56 -4.40
N THR A 73 -7.95 9.26 -4.17
CA THR A 73 -7.05 8.50 -3.30
C THR A 73 -5.70 8.27 -3.99
N GLU A 74 -4.68 7.92 -3.21
CA GLU A 74 -3.37 7.55 -3.75
C GLU A 74 -3.49 6.35 -4.72
N ASP A 75 -4.31 5.36 -4.39
CA ASP A 75 -4.56 4.20 -5.23
C ASP A 75 -5.20 4.58 -6.57
N GLN A 76 -6.18 5.50 -6.56
CA GLN A 76 -6.81 6.00 -7.78
C GLN A 76 -5.80 6.73 -8.70
N VAL A 77 -4.85 7.46 -8.11
CA VAL A 77 -3.75 8.10 -8.86
C VAL A 77 -2.86 7.06 -9.50
N TRP A 78 -2.41 6.05 -8.74
CA TRP A 78 -1.54 4.99 -9.27
C TRP A 78 -2.24 4.16 -10.33
N GLN A 79 -3.49 3.76 -10.10
CA GLN A 79 -4.31 3.05 -11.07
C GLN A 79 -4.39 3.82 -12.39
N ARG A 80 -4.60 5.15 -12.34
CA ARG A 80 -4.62 5.99 -13.52
C ARG A 80 -3.27 6.07 -14.23
N ILE A 81 -2.16 6.18 -13.48
CA ILE A 81 -0.80 6.20 -14.05
C ILE A 81 -0.55 4.89 -14.81
N HIS A 82 -0.81 3.74 -14.18
CA HIS A 82 -0.63 2.43 -14.82
C HIS A 82 -1.52 2.24 -16.05
N GLN A 83 -2.81 2.60 -15.98
CA GLN A 83 -3.73 2.53 -17.12
C GLN A 83 -3.30 3.42 -18.29
N SER A 84 -2.69 4.58 -17.99
CA SER A 84 -2.26 5.52 -19.03
C SER A 84 -0.98 5.09 -19.76
N GLY A 85 -0.23 4.14 -19.18
CA GLY A 85 1.06 3.69 -19.72
C GLY A 85 2.16 4.75 -19.69
N VAL A 86 1.96 5.88 -19.00
CA VAL A 86 2.99 6.90 -18.85
C VAL A 86 4.10 6.39 -17.92
N PRO A 87 5.38 6.61 -18.24
CA PRO A 87 6.45 6.26 -17.34
C PRO A 87 6.39 7.12 -16.07
N TYR A 88 6.61 6.50 -14.92
CA TYR A 88 6.79 7.17 -13.64
C TYR A 88 8.25 7.00 -13.16
N HIS A 89 8.59 7.63 -12.04
CA HIS A 89 9.97 7.62 -11.56
C HIS A 89 10.34 6.27 -10.93
N PRO A 90 11.50 5.67 -11.28
CA PRO A 90 11.90 4.35 -10.76
C PRO A 90 12.11 4.27 -9.24
N ALA A 91 12.13 5.42 -8.54
CA ALA A 91 12.31 5.42 -7.09
C ALA A 91 11.06 4.90 -6.36
N TYR A 92 9.88 5.01 -6.98
CA TYR A 92 8.66 4.41 -6.45
C TYR A 92 8.74 2.88 -6.46
N ASP A 93 9.31 2.29 -7.52
CA ASP A 93 9.59 0.84 -7.58
C ASP A 93 10.65 0.41 -6.54
N GLN A 94 11.45 1.36 -6.08
CA GLN A 94 12.41 1.14 -5.01
C GLN A 94 11.80 1.39 -3.63
N GLY A 95 10.47 1.52 -3.50
CA GLY A 95 9.78 1.64 -2.21
C GLY A 95 9.78 3.05 -1.60
N MET A 96 10.16 4.08 -2.36
CA MET A 96 9.98 5.47 -1.93
C MET A 96 8.51 5.85 -2.07
N THR A 97 7.91 6.40 -1.02
CA THR A 97 6.50 6.86 -1.06
C THR A 97 6.38 8.28 -1.64
N ARG A 98 7.49 9.00 -1.74
CA ARG A 98 7.53 10.39 -2.21
C ARG A 98 8.80 10.73 -2.95
N LEU A 99 8.68 11.68 -3.88
CA LEU A 99 9.81 12.25 -4.60
C LEU A 99 10.10 13.67 -4.14
N SER A 100 11.25 13.84 -3.52
CA SER A 100 11.81 15.14 -3.17
C SER A 100 13.34 15.09 -3.29
N CYS A 101 14.07 15.90 -2.52
CA CYS A 101 15.48 15.66 -2.27
C CYS A 101 15.69 14.23 -1.74
N SER A 102 16.79 13.58 -2.10
CA SER A 102 17.07 12.18 -1.75
C SER A 102 17.03 11.94 -0.24
N LEU A 103 17.67 12.81 0.55
CA LEU A 103 17.60 12.81 2.03
C LEU A 103 16.86 14.06 2.49
N CYS A 104 15.57 14.13 2.18
CA CYS A 104 14.76 15.28 2.57
C CYS A 104 14.45 15.25 4.06
N VAL A 105 14.76 16.33 4.77
CA VAL A 105 14.46 16.50 6.20
C VAL A 105 12.97 16.30 6.55
N LEU A 106 12.08 16.56 5.58
CA LEU A 106 10.62 16.43 5.70
C LEU A 106 10.10 15.03 5.32
N ALA A 107 10.97 14.09 4.95
CA ALA A 107 10.55 12.75 4.58
C ALA A 107 10.14 11.92 5.80
N SER A 108 9.39 10.83 5.57
CA SER A 108 9.10 9.86 6.63
C SER A 108 10.39 9.13 7.05
N ARG A 109 10.37 8.49 8.22
CA ARG A 109 11.48 7.64 8.67
C ARG A 109 11.78 6.52 7.66
N ALA A 110 10.73 5.89 7.13
CA ALA A 110 10.86 4.80 6.17
C ALA A 110 11.55 5.27 4.87
N ASP A 111 11.12 6.40 4.32
CA ASP A 111 11.76 6.99 3.13
C ASP A 111 13.22 7.39 3.38
N LEU A 112 13.55 7.90 4.58
CA LEU A 112 14.93 8.27 4.94
C LEU A 112 15.84 7.04 5.02
N ILE A 113 15.37 5.97 5.65
CA ILE A 113 16.10 4.70 5.70
C ILE A 113 16.29 4.16 4.29
N ARG A 114 15.23 4.15 3.48
CA ARG A 114 15.30 3.64 2.11
C ARG A 114 16.23 4.48 1.24
N ALA A 115 16.18 5.81 1.37
CA ALA A 115 17.10 6.70 0.68
C ALA A 115 18.56 6.46 1.08
N ALA A 116 18.85 6.21 2.35
CA ALA A 116 20.19 5.89 2.82
C ALA A 116 20.68 4.52 2.30
N GLN A 117 19.80 3.53 2.14
CA GLN A 117 20.14 2.26 1.48
C GLN A 117 20.47 2.45 -0.01
N LEU A 118 19.69 3.27 -0.71
CA LEU A 118 19.87 3.52 -2.15
C LEU A 118 21.07 4.43 -2.43
N ARG A 119 21.47 5.26 -1.46
CA ARG A 119 22.51 6.30 -1.59
C ARG A 119 23.39 6.36 -0.32
N PRO A 120 24.13 5.29 0.01
CA PRO A 120 24.92 5.22 1.24
C PRO A 120 26.00 6.31 1.29
N ASP A 121 26.67 6.60 0.17
CA ASP A 121 27.71 7.64 0.09
C ASP A 121 27.15 9.04 0.43
N LEU A 122 25.93 9.34 -0.03
CA LEU A 122 25.28 10.62 0.25
C LEU A 122 24.85 10.70 1.72
N ALA A 123 24.38 9.59 2.29
CA ALA A 123 24.04 9.54 3.71
C ALA A 123 25.29 9.77 4.59
N ALA A 124 26.43 9.17 4.21
CA ALA A 124 27.70 9.40 4.88
C ALA A 124 28.15 10.86 4.79
N GLU A 125 28.05 11.49 3.61
CA GLU A 125 28.35 12.92 3.42
C GLU A 125 27.50 13.80 4.34
N TYR A 126 26.19 13.53 4.42
CA TYR A 126 25.28 14.25 5.32
C TYR A 126 25.67 14.07 6.80
N ALA A 127 26.10 12.87 7.21
CA ALA A 127 26.57 12.62 8.57
C ALA A 127 27.87 13.37 8.89
N THR A 128 28.79 13.49 7.92
CA THR A 128 29.99 14.32 8.08
C THR A 128 29.62 15.79 8.27
N VAL A 129 28.74 16.32 7.43
CA VAL A 129 28.27 17.71 7.55
C VAL A 129 27.56 17.94 8.89
N GLU A 130 26.70 17.02 9.33
CA GLU A 130 26.03 17.08 10.64
C GLU A 130 27.03 17.18 11.80
N ALA A 131 28.11 16.40 11.76
CA ALA A 131 29.17 16.43 12.76
C ALA A 131 29.98 17.74 12.72
N ASP A 132 30.31 18.24 11.52
CA ASP A 132 31.10 19.47 11.32
C ASP A 132 30.37 20.73 11.80
N ILE A 133 29.06 20.81 11.51
CA ILE A 133 28.26 22.00 11.88
C ILE A 133 27.71 21.90 13.31
N GLY A 134 27.74 20.73 13.94
CA GLY A 134 27.18 20.50 15.28
C GLY A 134 25.65 20.63 15.37
N HIS A 135 24.95 20.55 14.24
CA HIS A 135 23.49 20.63 14.15
C HIS A 135 22.94 19.36 13.54
N ARG A 136 21.96 18.76 14.22
CA ARG A 136 21.30 17.53 13.77
C ARG A 136 20.50 17.77 12.49
N PHE A 137 20.54 16.79 11.60
CA PHE A 137 19.74 16.70 10.39
C PHE A 137 18.25 16.79 10.72
N ARG A 138 17.79 16.06 11.74
CA ARG A 138 16.51 16.29 12.40
C ARG A 138 16.67 16.24 13.92
N ASN A 139 15.84 17.01 14.62
CA ASN A 139 15.84 17.02 16.09
C ASN A 139 15.53 15.64 16.68
N ASP A 140 14.64 14.88 16.04
CA ASP A 140 14.23 13.54 16.44
C ASP A 140 15.11 12.42 15.86
N MET A 141 15.99 12.72 14.91
CA MET A 141 16.73 11.68 14.16
C MET A 141 18.01 12.23 13.51
N PRO A 142 19.20 11.94 14.08
CA PRO A 142 20.47 12.26 13.43
C PRO A 142 20.76 11.32 12.25
N MET A 143 21.68 11.72 11.38
CA MET A 143 22.08 10.92 10.22
C MET A 143 22.70 9.58 10.62
N SER A 144 23.41 9.53 11.74
CA SER A 144 23.98 8.29 12.29
C SER A 144 22.92 7.21 12.51
N ASP A 145 21.75 7.60 13.00
CA ASP A 145 20.66 6.67 13.32
C ASP A 145 20.00 6.16 12.05
N ILE A 146 19.86 7.03 11.04
CA ILE A 146 19.35 6.66 9.71
C ILE A 146 20.29 5.65 9.04
N ILE A 147 21.60 5.92 9.05
CA ILE A 147 22.62 5.01 8.48
C ILE A 147 22.62 3.68 9.22
N THR A 148 22.57 3.70 10.55
CA THR A 148 22.53 2.47 11.36
C THR A 148 21.29 1.65 11.05
N ALA A 149 20.11 2.28 10.96
CA ALA A 149 18.87 1.59 10.62
C ALA A 149 18.90 1.06 9.17
N ALA A 150 19.49 1.79 8.23
CA ALA A 150 19.69 1.35 6.86
C ALA A 150 20.62 0.13 6.77
N ALA A 151 21.74 0.15 7.49
CA ALA A 151 22.69 -0.94 7.58
C ALA A 151 22.06 -2.17 8.24
N ALA A 152 21.37 -2.01 9.38
CA ALA A 152 20.70 -3.11 10.08
C ALA A 152 19.65 -3.80 9.20
N SER A 153 18.90 -3.02 8.41
CA SER A 153 17.93 -3.56 7.45
C SER A 153 18.61 -4.23 6.25
N SER A 154 19.85 -3.87 5.93
CA SER A 154 20.64 -4.43 4.82
C SER A 154 21.46 -5.66 5.23
N THR A 155 21.91 -5.75 6.50
CA THR A 155 22.61 -6.91 7.06
C THR A 155 21.67 -8.09 7.28
N VAL A 156 20.37 -7.84 7.46
CA VAL A 156 19.33 -8.88 7.37
C VAL A 156 19.20 -9.43 5.94
N SER A 157 19.76 -8.76 4.92
CA SER A 157 19.60 -9.13 3.50
C SER A 157 20.84 -9.76 2.85
N THR A 158 21.98 -9.92 3.54
CA THR A 158 23.22 -10.45 2.90
C THR A 158 23.83 -11.69 3.57
N GLU A 159 23.48 -12.02 4.82
CA GLU A 159 23.73 -13.35 5.41
C GLU A 159 22.41 -14.10 5.54
N GLY A 160 21.87 -14.53 4.41
CA GLY A 160 20.57 -15.21 4.37
C GLY A 160 20.16 -15.69 2.97
N ALA A 161 21.12 -15.89 2.07
CA ALA A 161 20.89 -16.76 0.93
C ALA A 161 20.88 -18.19 1.50
N GLU A 162 19.69 -18.80 1.52
CA GLU A 162 19.37 -20.13 2.06
C GLU A 162 19.07 -20.22 3.58
N HIS A 163 18.03 -19.53 4.02
CA HIS A 163 16.98 -20.19 4.80
C HIS A 163 15.62 -19.71 4.30
N ALA A 164 14.74 -20.66 3.99
CA ALA A 164 13.32 -20.43 3.79
C ALA A 164 12.74 -19.83 5.10
N ALA A 165 12.72 -18.51 5.22
CA ALA A 165 12.24 -17.82 6.41
C ALA A 165 10.70 -17.98 6.48
N THR A 166 10.28 -19.08 7.08
CA THR A 166 8.92 -19.30 7.55
C THR A 166 8.80 -18.63 8.93
N VAL A 167 7.90 -17.66 9.05
CA VAL A 167 7.57 -16.99 10.31
C VAL A 167 6.22 -17.53 10.78
N GLU A 168 6.19 -18.20 11.93
CA GLU A 168 4.94 -18.61 12.57
C GLU A 168 4.27 -17.37 13.19
N LEU A 169 3.04 -17.09 12.76
CA LEU A 169 2.24 -15.94 13.20
C LEU A 169 1.35 -16.29 14.39
N GLY A 170 0.97 -17.56 14.53
CA GLY A 170 0.15 -18.04 15.64
C GLY A 170 -0.63 -19.30 15.32
N GLN A 171 -1.36 -19.81 16.31
CA GLN A 171 -2.18 -21.02 16.20
C GLN A 171 -3.58 -20.78 16.77
N GLY A 172 -4.60 -21.28 16.09
CA GLY A 172 -5.98 -21.16 16.54
C GLY A 172 -6.99 -21.57 15.48
N GLN A 173 -8.27 -21.39 15.79
CA GLN A 173 -9.34 -21.61 14.84
C GLN A 173 -9.38 -20.45 13.85
N LEU A 174 -9.32 -20.74 12.54
CA LEU A 174 -9.30 -19.69 11.51
C LEU A 174 -10.69 -19.18 11.18
N TRP A 175 -10.82 -17.86 11.21
CA TRP A 175 -12.02 -17.10 10.87
C TRP A 175 -11.62 -15.83 10.10
N TRP A 176 -12.62 -15.12 9.57
CA TRP A 176 -12.44 -13.79 8.98
C TRP A 176 -13.57 -12.87 9.42
N PRO A 177 -13.32 -11.55 9.48
CA PRO A 177 -14.36 -10.59 9.83
C PRO A 177 -15.55 -10.66 8.88
N ARG A 178 -16.76 -10.46 9.41
CA ARG A 178 -17.99 -10.54 8.61
C ARG A 178 -18.01 -9.56 7.42
N PHE A 179 -17.38 -8.40 7.57
CA PHE A 179 -17.34 -7.38 6.52
C PHE A 179 -16.58 -7.87 5.27
N GLU A 180 -15.57 -8.73 5.43
CA GLU A 180 -14.77 -9.23 4.30
C GLU A 180 -15.63 -9.94 3.26
N ARG A 181 -16.63 -10.69 3.72
CA ARG A 181 -17.62 -11.33 2.85
C ARG A 181 -18.66 -10.36 2.32
N GLN A 182 -19.04 -9.33 3.09
CA GLN A 182 -20.05 -8.36 2.66
C GLN A 182 -19.54 -7.46 1.53
N THR A 183 -18.22 -7.24 1.46
CA THR A 183 -17.57 -6.38 0.46
C THR A 183 -16.76 -7.16 -0.56
N ASP A 184 -16.77 -8.51 -0.52
CA ASP A 184 -15.93 -9.40 -1.34
C ASP A 184 -14.41 -9.11 -1.29
N ARG A 185 -13.93 -8.40 -0.26
CA ARG A 185 -12.51 -8.02 -0.11
C ARG A 185 -11.65 -9.22 0.23
N TYR A 186 -12.06 -10.04 1.21
CA TYR A 186 -11.31 -11.17 1.75
C TYR A 186 -9.83 -10.83 2.03
N GLY A 187 -9.58 -9.68 2.66
CA GLY A 187 -8.24 -9.14 2.92
C GLY A 187 -7.61 -9.63 4.22
N THR A 188 -8.42 -9.91 5.24
CA THR A 188 -7.95 -10.26 6.59
C THR A 188 -8.55 -11.55 7.14
N ILE A 189 -7.81 -12.17 8.05
CA ILE A 189 -8.23 -13.30 8.88
C ILE A 189 -7.87 -13.05 10.34
N PHE A 190 -8.53 -13.75 11.26
CA PHE A 190 -8.15 -13.81 12.67
C PHE A 190 -8.14 -15.25 13.16
N LEU A 191 -7.44 -15.48 14.27
CA LEU A 191 -7.39 -16.77 14.94
C LEU A 191 -8.03 -16.67 16.32
N CYS A 192 -8.91 -17.60 16.64
CA CYS A 192 -9.48 -17.74 17.98
C CYS A 192 -8.87 -18.91 18.76
N THR A 193 -8.70 -18.72 20.06
CA THR A 193 -8.21 -19.72 21.02
C THR A 193 -9.18 -19.88 22.19
N GLY A 194 -9.01 -20.94 22.97
CA GLY A 194 -9.85 -21.24 24.14
C GLY A 194 -11.11 -22.07 23.83
N PRO A 195 -11.81 -22.56 24.87
CA PRO A 195 -13.09 -23.24 24.69
C PRO A 195 -14.08 -22.27 24.03
N ASP A 196 -14.70 -22.72 22.93
CA ASP A 196 -15.65 -21.95 22.10
C ASP A 196 -15.10 -20.70 21.39
N GLY A 197 -13.77 -20.50 21.35
CA GLY A 197 -13.16 -19.36 20.64
C GLY A 197 -13.30 -18.02 21.37
N ALA A 198 -13.29 -18.06 22.70
CA ALA A 198 -13.46 -16.88 23.55
C ALA A 198 -12.28 -15.88 23.50
N ASP A 199 -11.08 -16.34 23.13
CA ASP A 199 -9.86 -15.53 23.09
C ASP A 199 -9.37 -15.36 21.64
N TYR A 200 -8.62 -14.29 21.38
CA TYR A 200 -8.03 -14.01 20.08
C TYR A 200 -6.50 -14.04 20.13
N VAL A 201 -5.89 -14.54 19.06
CA VAL A 201 -4.44 -14.40 18.86
C VAL A 201 -4.14 -12.96 18.46
N THR A 202 -3.12 -12.37 19.08
CA THR A 202 -2.59 -11.06 18.68
C THR A 202 -1.43 -11.23 17.71
N PHE A 203 -1.36 -10.37 16.70
CA PHE A 203 -0.35 -10.41 15.65
C PHE A 203 0.69 -9.29 15.80
N GLU A 204 1.03 -8.90 17.03
CA GLU A 204 1.98 -7.81 17.31
C GLU A 204 3.39 -8.08 16.76
N SER A 205 3.78 -9.35 16.68
CA SER A 205 5.05 -9.79 16.11
C SER A 205 4.99 -10.03 14.60
N ALA A 206 3.84 -9.83 13.95
CA ALA A 206 3.73 -10.02 12.51
C ALA A 206 4.66 -9.03 11.79
N PRO A 207 5.41 -9.48 10.78
CA PRO A 207 6.35 -8.63 10.05
C PRO A 207 5.59 -7.73 9.06
N VAL A 208 4.84 -6.75 9.57
CA VAL A 208 4.06 -5.80 8.79
C VAL A 208 4.94 -5.08 7.77
N GLY A 209 4.45 -4.96 6.54
CA GLY A 209 5.17 -4.38 5.40
C GLY A 209 6.14 -5.34 4.71
N SER A 210 6.33 -6.56 5.24
CA SER A 210 7.05 -7.61 4.51
C SER A 210 6.16 -8.26 3.46
N HIS A 211 6.77 -8.71 2.37
CA HIS A 211 6.11 -9.47 1.32
C HIS A 211 6.23 -10.98 1.59
N GLY A 212 5.17 -11.73 1.33
CA GLY A 212 5.23 -13.19 1.42
C GLY A 212 3.92 -13.89 1.09
N TRP A 213 3.91 -15.19 1.38
CA TRP A 213 2.76 -16.07 1.25
C TRP A 213 2.20 -16.40 2.62
N LEU A 214 0.89 -16.19 2.79
CA LEU A 214 0.20 -16.60 4.00
C LEU A 214 -0.27 -18.04 3.83
N VAL A 215 0.19 -18.93 4.70
CA VAL A 215 -0.08 -20.37 4.63
C VAL A 215 -0.70 -20.84 5.94
N ALA A 216 -1.82 -21.54 5.85
CA ALA A 216 -2.46 -22.20 6.98
C ALA A 216 -2.12 -23.69 6.96
N VAL A 217 -1.39 -24.16 7.97
CA VAL A 217 -1.11 -25.58 8.19
C VAL A 217 -2.19 -26.15 9.09
N VAL A 218 -2.97 -27.12 8.61
CA VAL A 218 -4.10 -27.69 9.35
C VAL A 218 -3.60 -28.58 10.48
N LEU A 219 -3.87 -28.22 11.73
CA LEU A 219 -3.49 -29.01 12.90
C LEU A 219 -4.60 -29.97 13.33
N GLU A 220 -5.86 -29.52 13.28
CA GLU A 220 -7.03 -30.32 13.63
C GLU A 220 -8.22 -29.98 12.75
N THR A 221 -8.95 -31.01 12.33
CA THR A 221 -10.16 -30.83 11.52
C THR A 221 -11.42 -30.83 12.38
N ARG A 222 -12.31 -29.88 12.13
CA ARG A 222 -13.64 -29.80 12.76
C ARG A 222 -14.74 -29.83 11.71
N PRO A 223 -15.89 -30.46 11.98
CA PRO A 223 -17.02 -30.41 11.06
C PRO A 223 -17.44 -28.95 10.84
N SER A 224 -17.37 -28.49 9.59
CA SER A 224 -17.79 -27.14 9.24
C SER A 224 -19.31 -27.05 9.30
N VAL A 225 -19.83 -26.14 10.13
CA VAL A 225 -21.26 -25.78 10.21
C VAL A 225 -21.65 -24.69 9.20
N HIS A 226 -20.70 -24.22 8.38
CA HIS A 226 -20.95 -23.18 7.38
C HIS A 226 -21.53 -23.80 6.10
N CYS A 227 -22.60 -23.23 5.53
CA CYS A 227 -23.19 -23.69 4.27
C CYS A 227 -22.39 -23.28 3.00
N GLY A 228 -21.17 -22.74 3.15
CA GLY A 228 -20.41 -22.11 2.07
C GLY A 228 -21.02 -20.80 1.55
N ASP A 229 -20.52 -20.34 0.40
CA ASP A 229 -21.13 -19.29 -0.41
C ASP A 229 -21.79 -19.92 -1.66
N LEU A 230 -23.10 -20.15 -1.56
CA LEU A 230 -23.88 -20.79 -2.63
C LEU A 230 -23.99 -19.91 -3.89
N ALA A 231 -23.87 -18.58 -3.76
CA ALA A 231 -23.93 -17.67 -4.90
C ALA A 231 -22.63 -17.72 -5.73
N ARG A 232 -21.50 -17.98 -5.07
CA ARG A 232 -20.17 -18.13 -5.71
C ARG A 232 -19.76 -19.59 -5.94
N GLY A 233 -20.64 -20.55 -5.62
CA GLY A 233 -20.36 -21.99 -5.78
C GLY A 233 -19.23 -22.50 -4.88
N LEU A 234 -18.98 -21.82 -3.76
CA LEU A 234 -17.91 -22.14 -2.81
C LEU A 234 -18.52 -22.99 -1.69
N ALA A 235 -18.13 -24.26 -1.61
CA ALA A 235 -18.50 -25.14 -0.51
C ALA A 235 -17.29 -25.40 0.38
N PRO A 236 -17.44 -25.46 1.72
CA PRO A 236 -16.37 -25.92 2.58
C PRO A 236 -16.07 -27.38 2.27
N THR A 237 -14.83 -27.69 1.96
CA THR A 237 -14.34 -29.08 1.90
C THR A 237 -13.45 -29.32 3.09
N VAL A 238 -13.61 -30.45 3.77
CA VAL A 238 -12.78 -30.80 4.95
C VAL A 238 -11.34 -31.05 4.49
N PRO A 239 -10.35 -30.27 4.96
CA PRO A 239 -8.96 -30.51 4.62
C PRO A 239 -8.37 -31.70 5.39
N ALA A 240 -7.19 -32.18 5.00
CA ALA A 240 -6.49 -33.20 5.78
C ALA A 240 -5.67 -32.56 6.91
N VAL A 241 -5.51 -33.26 8.04
CA VAL A 241 -4.56 -32.85 9.08
C VAL A 241 -3.13 -32.91 8.50
N GLY A 242 -2.36 -31.85 8.72
CA GLY A 242 -1.04 -31.62 8.14
C GLY A 242 -1.06 -31.01 6.74
N GLU A 243 -2.23 -30.77 6.14
CA GLU A 243 -2.33 -30.10 4.84
C GLU A 243 -1.91 -28.63 4.97
N GLU A 244 -1.07 -28.17 4.04
CA GLU A 244 -0.66 -26.77 3.92
C GLU A 244 -1.53 -26.09 2.87
N ILE A 245 -2.27 -25.08 3.28
CA ILE A 245 -3.20 -24.35 2.42
C ILE A 245 -2.72 -22.92 2.28
N THR A 246 -2.27 -22.55 1.08
CA THR A 246 -1.91 -21.16 0.77
C THR A 246 -3.18 -20.31 0.68
N LEU A 247 -3.25 -19.29 1.52
CA LEU A 247 -4.37 -18.35 1.58
C LEU A 247 -4.19 -17.21 0.57
N GLY A 248 -2.96 -16.77 0.32
CA GLY A 248 -2.68 -15.69 -0.63
C GLY A 248 -1.21 -15.27 -0.62
N SER A 249 -0.90 -14.28 -1.45
CA SER A 249 0.42 -13.66 -1.53
C SER A 249 0.30 -12.14 -1.60
N GLY A 250 1.21 -11.43 -0.95
CA GLY A 250 1.23 -9.97 -0.97
C GLY A 250 1.99 -9.37 0.20
N THR A 251 1.70 -8.09 0.46
CA THR A 251 2.31 -7.35 1.57
C THR A 251 1.49 -7.53 2.85
N VAL A 252 2.15 -7.94 3.93
CA VAL A 252 1.52 -8.21 5.23
C VAL A 252 1.08 -6.92 5.90
N PHE A 253 -0.14 -6.93 6.43
CA PHE A 253 -0.66 -5.88 7.31
C PHE A 253 -1.50 -6.48 8.43
N THR A 254 -1.78 -5.67 9.45
CA THR A 254 -2.64 -6.04 10.59
C THR A 254 -3.69 -4.97 10.83
N GLU A 255 -4.89 -5.37 11.19
CA GLU A 255 -5.99 -4.47 11.55
C GLU A 255 -6.41 -4.72 13.02
N PRO A 256 -6.75 -3.65 13.77
CA PRO A 256 -7.25 -3.81 15.12
C PRO A 256 -8.71 -4.25 15.14
N ASP A 257 -9.06 -5.05 16.13
CA ASP A 257 -10.45 -5.33 16.48
C ASP A 257 -11.17 -4.02 16.89
N PRO A 258 -12.35 -3.72 16.33
CA PRO A 258 -13.05 -2.46 16.60
C PRO A 258 -13.45 -2.26 18.07
N ASP A 259 -13.67 -3.35 18.82
CA ASP A 259 -14.19 -3.30 20.19
C ASP A 259 -13.08 -3.31 21.25
N THR A 260 -11.97 -4.01 20.98
CA THR A 260 -10.84 -4.18 21.92
C THR A 260 -9.60 -3.37 21.56
N GLY A 261 -9.49 -2.89 20.31
CA GLY A 261 -8.35 -2.14 19.81
C GLY A 261 -7.06 -2.95 19.61
N LEU A 262 -7.10 -4.27 19.84
CA LEU A 262 -5.96 -5.18 19.70
C LEU A 262 -5.80 -5.62 18.24
N LEU A 263 -4.57 -5.79 17.77
CA LEU A 263 -4.25 -6.27 16.41
C LEU A 263 -4.55 -7.77 16.28
N THR A 264 -5.83 -8.12 16.19
CA THR A 264 -6.31 -9.51 16.11
C THR A 264 -6.51 -9.99 14.68
N ALA A 265 -6.47 -9.09 13.69
CA ALA A 265 -6.61 -9.42 12.28
C ALA A 265 -5.27 -9.26 11.55
N VAL A 266 -4.92 -10.25 10.72
CA VAL A 266 -3.75 -10.23 9.83
C VAL A 266 -4.21 -10.49 8.39
N GLY A 267 -3.60 -9.79 7.44
CA GLY A 267 -4.01 -9.84 6.04
C GLY A 267 -2.87 -9.64 5.06
N LEU A 268 -3.19 -9.76 3.78
CA LEU A 268 -2.28 -9.50 2.66
C LEU A 268 -2.88 -8.49 1.69
N ILE A 269 -2.10 -7.47 1.32
CA ILE A 269 -2.41 -6.58 0.19
C ILE A 269 -1.83 -7.22 -1.06
N PRO A 270 -2.64 -7.59 -2.06
CA PRO A 270 -2.16 -8.28 -3.26
C PRO A 270 -1.36 -7.32 -4.16
N ASP A 271 -0.30 -7.84 -4.79
CA ASP A 271 0.59 -7.02 -5.63
C ASP A 271 -0.01 -6.69 -7.02
N ASP A 272 -1.09 -7.38 -7.40
CA ASP A 272 -1.75 -7.23 -8.71
C ASP A 272 -2.84 -6.15 -8.72
N GLY A 273 -3.07 -5.48 -7.59
CA GLY A 273 -4.00 -4.36 -7.46
C GLY A 273 -5.47 -4.74 -7.63
N ARG A 274 -5.84 -6.00 -7.36
CA ARG A 274 -7.25 -6.42 -7.31
C ARG A 274 -7.95 -5.83 -6.07
N ASP A 275 -9.21 -5.44 -6.24
CA ASP A 275 -10.03 -4.86 -5.17
C ASP A 275 -10.87 -5.92 -4.41
N GLU A 276 -10.93 -7.14 -4.95
CA GLU A 276 -11.69 -8.28 -4.42
C GLU A 276 -10.79 -9.51 -4.27
N ASP A 277 -11.20 -10.43 -3.40
CA ASP A 277 -10.58 -11.74 -3.19
C ASP A 277 -9.06 -11.66 -2.91
N TRP A 278 -8.64 -10.74 -2.05
CA TRP A 278 -7.23 -10.50 -1.68
C TRP A 278 -6.55 -11.77 -1.16
N LEU A 279 -7.27 -12.59 -0.40
CA LEU A 279 -6.97 -14.00 -0.11
C LEU A 279 -7.92 -14.89 -0.92
N ASP A 280 -7.49 -16.10 -1.28
CA ASP A 280 -8.29 -17.08 -2.01
C ASP A 280 -9.50 -17.53 -1.17
N PRO A 281 -10.73 -17.17 -1.55
CA PRO A 281 -11.92 -17.55 -0.80
C PRO A 281 -12.09 -19.06 -0.70
N ARG A 282 -11.66 -19.84 -1.70
CA ARG A 282 -11.71 -21.31 -1.62
C ARG A 282 -10.83 -21.81 -0.49
N ALA A 283 -9.60 -21.31 -0.39
CA ALA A 283 -8.68 -21.65 0.67
C ALA A 283 -9.26 -21.26 2.05
N LEU A 284 -9.84 -20.07 2.16
CA LEU A 284 -10.51 -19.60 3.38
C LEU A 284 -11.66 -20.52 3.80
N TYR A 285 -12.57 -20.86 2.88
CA TYR A 285 -13.69 -21.76 3.18
C TYR A 285 -13.24 -23.18 3.57
N ARG A 286 -12.08 -23.64 3.09
CA ARG A 286 -11.48 -24.92 3.51
C ARG A 286 -10.89 -24.84 4.92
N CYS A 287 -10.28 -23.72 5.29
CA CYS A 287 -9.69 -23.51 6.62
C CYS A 287 -10.68 -23.01 7.67
N HIS A 288 -11.88 -22.60 7.27
CA HIS A 288 -12.90 -22.05 8.18
C HIS A 288 -13.20 -23.01 9.34
N ASN A 289 -13.11 -22.49 10.56
CA ASN A 289 -13.36 -23.22 11.81
C ASN A 289 -12.41 -24.43 12.04
N GLN A 290 -11.35 -24.57 11.24
CA GLN A 290 -10.30 -25.57 11.45
C GLN A 290 -9.25 -24.99 12.39
N THR A 291 -8.63 -25.82 13.23
CA THR A 291 -7.47 -25.41 14.01
C THR A 291 -6.27 -25.41 13.08
N VAL A 292 -5.64 -24.25 12.89
CA VAL A 292 -4.48 -24.09 12.00
C VAL A 292 -3.31 -23.45 12.73
N ARG A 293 -2.10 -23.74 12.25
CA ARG A 293 -0.93 -22.91 12.46
C ARG A 293 -0.77 -21.99 11.26
N LEU A 294 -0.72 -20.70 11.51
CA LEU A 294 -0.59 -19.69 10.47
C LEU A 294 0.89 -19.32 10.31
N GLU A 295 1.36 -19.34 9.07
CA GLU A 295 2.74 -19.08 8.70
C GLU A 295 2.82 -18.03 7.59
N LEU A 296 3.80 -17.13 7.69
CA LEU A 296 4.24 -16.31 6.57
C LEU A 296 5.51 -16.90 5.99
N ARG A 297 5.54 -17.14 4.67
CA ARG A 297 6.72 -17.66 3.98
C ARG A 297 7.27 -16.62 3.01
N ALA A 298 8.59 -16.39 3.05
CA ALA A 298 9.26 -15.36 2.23
C ALA A 298 9.60 -15.80 0.79
N ALA A 299 9.62 -17.12 0.52
CA ALA A 299 9.88 -17.67 -0.81
C ALA A 299 8.66 -18.42 -1.30
N GLY A 300 8.31 -18.21 -2.57
CA GLY A 300 7.13 -18.80 -3.18
C GLY A 300 7.15 -20.30 -3.08
N HIS A 301 6.28 -20.86 -2.24
CA HIS A 301 5.89 -22.25 -2.38
C HIS A 301 5.25 -22.38 -3.76
N THR A 302 5.97 -23.03 -4.67
CA THR A 302 5.54 -23.30 -6.04
C THR A 302 4.21 -24.04 -6.03
N ASP A 303 3.12 -23.37 -6.42
CA ASP A 303 2.40 -23.61 -7.67
C ASP A 303 1.06 -22.84 -7.66
N PHE A 304 0.99 -21.73 -8.39
CA PHE A 304 -0.30 -21.16 -8.81
C PHE A 304 -0.29 -20.94 -10.33
N ARG A 305 -0.17 -22.05 -11.07
CA ARG A 305 -0.70 -22.07 -12.43
C ARG A 305 -2.22 -22.12 -12.31
N ARG A 306 -2.85 -20.96 -12.46
CA ARG A 306 -4.29 -20.84 -12.76
C ARG A 306 -4.55 -21.69 -14.00
N SER A 307 -5.13 -22.89 -13.84
CA SER A 307 -5.58 -23.69 -14.97
C SER A 307 -6.63 -22.88 -15.73
N LYS A 308 -6.24 -22.34 -16.89
CA LYS A 308 -7.19 -21.90 -17.89
C LYS A 308 -7.48 -23.10 -18.77
N ASP A 309 -8.29 -24.02 -18.27
CA ASP A 309 -8.97 -25.00 -19.11
C ASP A 309 -10.48 -24.89 -18.84
N VAL A 310 -11.11 -23.97 -19.57
CA VAL A 310 -12.53 -24.07 -19.87
C VAL A 310 -12.59 -24.80 -21.22
N PRO A 311 -13.11 -26.04 -21.29
CA PRO A 311 -13.33 -26.67 -22.58
C PRO A 311 -14.41 -25.87 -23.33
N ARG A 312 -14.04 -25.41 -24.51
CA ARG A 312 -14.96 -24.81 -25.47
C ARG A 312 -15.98 -25.87 -25.86
N ALA A 313 -17.21 -25.73 -25.37
CA ALA A 313 -18.33 -26.56 -25.78
C ALA A 313 -18.52 -26.43 -27.31
N ALA A 314 -18.62 -27.59 -27.96
CA ALA A 314 -19.01 -27.75 -29.35
C ALA A 314 -20.51 -27.53 -29.53
#